data_AF-A0A955IG50-F1
#
_entry.id   AF-A0A955IG50-F1
#
_cell.length_a   1.000
_cell.length_b   1.000
_cell.length_c   1.000
_cell.angle_alpha   90.00
_cell.angle_beta   90.00
_cell.angle_gamma   90.00
#
_symmetry.space_group_name_H-M   'P 1'
#
loop_
_entity.id
_entity.type
_entity.pdbx_description
1 polymer ?
#
loop_
_entity_poly.entity_id
_entity_poly.type
_entity_poly.pdbx_seq_one_letter_code
_entity_poly.pdbx_strand_id
1 'polypeptide(L)'
;MRKGDERFEVPEATLPSAEDASRASNTRPLGAGRSPERLEGLGLALGIGLLMLVDVVIVVVLMRGSGHVALVVPLVLVIPLAFVWLLMRLLWRPLIRRFPAQPVAPNATRRSFQSARLGLLGGFNNCLVIESDADHVHLRLMLPFGWMAPGTASIPRAKLDALARHRFFGDHLVGQIDGLRVFLPAWVGRAAGAERSLDGTTVAPGRGRGEDLRR
;
A
#
# COMPACT_ATOMS: atom_id res chain seq x y z
N MET A 1 3.06 61.97 47.65
CA MET A 1 3.60 61.50 46.36
C MET A 1 2.85 60.25 45.93
N ARG A 2 1.89 60.38 45.01
CA ARG A 2 1.13 59.27 44.41
C ARG A 2 1.73 59.00 43.04
N LYS A 3 2.23 57.78 42.82
CA LYS A 3 2.77 57.29 41.55
C LYS A 3 1.60 56.65 40.79
N GLY A 4 1.27 57.20 39.62
CA GLY A 4 0.06 56.91 38.86
C GLY A 4 0.05 55.53 38.21
N ASP A 5 -1.16 54.98 38.12
CA ASP A 5 -1.51 53.79 37.35
C ASP A 5 -1.54 54.13 35.85
N GLU A 6 -0.55 53.62 35.12
CA GLU A 6 -0.62 53.51 33.66
C GLU A 6 -1.41 52.24 33.31
N ARG A 7 -2.67 52.41 32.89
CA ARG A 7 -3.47 51.32 32.31
C ARG A 7 -2.97 51.06 30.90
N PHE A 8 -2.29 49.93 30.73
CA PHE A 8 -1.93 49.37 29.44
C PHE A 8 -3.21 48.88 28.74
N GLU A 9 -3.70 49.63 27.76
CA GLU A 9 -4.72 49.14 26.82
C GLU A 9 -4.09 48.08 25.92
N VAL A 10 -4.46 46.82 26.14
CA VAL A 10 -4.09 45.72 25.25
C VAL A 10 -4.97 45.84 24.00
N PRO A 11 -4.40 46.03 22.81
CA PRO A 11 -5.18 46.14 21.58
C PRO A 11 -5.93 44.84 21.34
N GLU A 12 -7.24 44.97 21.16
CA GLU A 12 -8.17 43.89 20.86
C GLU A 12 -7.78 43.28 19.51
N ALA A 13 -7.01 42.19 19.56
CA ALA A 13 -6.57 41.46 18.39
C ALA A 13 -7.81 40.90 17.69
N THR A 14 -8.17 41.51 16.57
CA THR A 14 -9.27 41.09 15.70
C THR A 14 -9.00 39.65 15.25
N LEU A 15 -9.70 38.70 15.89
CA LEU A 15 -9.63 37.29 15.51
C LEU A 15 -10.17 37.17 14.08
N PRO A 16 -9.41 36.58 13.15
CA PRO A 16 -9.88 36.39 11.79
C PRO A 16 -11.16 35.54 11.83
N SER A 17 -12.22 36.05 11.21
CA SER A 17 -13.51 35.38 11.13
C SER A 17 -13.32 33.97 10.57
N ALA A 18 -13.98 32.98 11.18
CA ALA A 18 -13.93 31.58 10.76
C ALA A 18 -14.32 31.38 9.27
N GLU A 19 -15.01 32.35 8.66
CA GLU A 19 -15.34 32.36 7.24
C GLU A 19 -14.13 32.63 6.32
N ASP A 20 -13.14 33.41 6.76
CA ASP A 20 -11.96 33.75 5.95
C ASP A 20 -10.98 32.57 5.87
N ALA A 21 -10.89 31.76 6.93
CA ALA A 21 -10.12 30.50 6.91
C ALA A 21 -10.71 29.46 5.94
N SER A 22 -12.04 29.46 5.76
CA SER A 22 -12.73 28.57 4.83
C SER A 22 -12.52 28.99 3.36
N ARG A 23 -12.48 30.29 3.06
CA ARG A 23 -12.20 30.80 1.71
C ARG A 23 -10.75 30.62 1.26
N ALA A 24 -9.79 30.75 2.17
CA ALA A 24 -8.37 30.53 1.84
C ALA A 24 -8.07 29.07 1.44
N SER A 25 -8.82 28.10 1.97
CA SER A 25 -8.67 26.67 1.66
C SER A 25 -9.11 26.28 0.23
N ASN A 26 -9.91 27.10 -0.46
CA ASN A 26 -10.54 26.71 -1.73
C ASN A 26 -9.85 27.25 -2.98
N THR A 27 -8.78 28.04 -2.83
CA THR A 27 -7.97 28.50 -3.96
C THR A 27 -6.87 27.49 -4.28
N ARG A 28 -7.27 26.24 -4.61
CA ARG A 28 -6.34 25.32 -5.25
C ARG A 28 -6.03 25.84 -6.65
N PRO A 29 -4.75 26.05 -7.00
CA PRO A 29 -4.39 26.46 -8.34
C PRO A 29 -4.90 25.40 -9.32
N LEU A 30 -5.76 25.81 -10.25
CA LEU A 30 -6.05 25.14 -11.51
C LEU A 30 -4.80 25.17 -12.39
N GLY A 31 -3.68 24.68 -11.86
CA GLY A 31 -2.53 24.31 -12.65
C GLY A 31 -2.99 23.15 -13.51
N ALA A 32 -3.04 23.38 -14.82
CA ALA A 32 -3.23 22.39 -15.86
C ALA A 32 -2.09 21.36 -15.78
N GLY A 33 -2.14 20.51 -14.76
CA GLY A 33 -1.30 19.36 -14.59
C GLY A 33 -1.69 18.39 -15.68
N ARG A 34 -0.91 18.37 -16.77
CA ARG A 34 -0.80 17.17 -17.61
C ARG A 34 -0.55 16.02 -16.66
N SER A 35 -1.57 15.20 -16.44
CA SER A 35 -1.54 14.14 -15.45
C SER A 35 -0.43 13.16 -15.87
N PRO A 36 0.64 13.00 -15.06
CA PRO A 36 1.70 12.03 -15.35
C PRO A 36 1.13 10.61 -15.54
N GLU A 37 -0.05 10.34 -14.97
CA GLU A 37 -0.79 9.09 -15.12
C GLU A 37 -1.10 8.69 -16.59
N ARG A 38 -1.21 9.65 -17.54
CA ARG A 38 -1.51 9.32 -18.96
C ARG A 38 -0.29 8.79 -19.72
N LEU A 39 0.91 9.30 -19.44
CA LEU A 39 2.13 8.83 -20.11
C LEU A 39 2.57 7.46 -19.58
N GLU A 40 2.30 7.18 -18.30
CA GLU A 40 2.63 5.91 -17.66
C GLU A 40 1.73 4.76 -18.12
N GLY A 41 0.44 5.02 -18.29
CA GLY A 41 -0.48 4.04 -18.88
C GLY A 41 -0.06 3.66 -20.31
N LEU A 42 0.49 4.61 -21.07
CA LEU A 42 0.96 4.38 -22.43
C LEU A 42 2.21 3.47 -22.46
N GLY A 43 3.15 3.67 -21.53
CA GLY A 43 4.35 2.84 -21.42
C GLY A 43 4.04 1.39 -21.01
N LEU A 44 3.11 1.19 -20.08
CA LEU A 44 2.65 -0.15 -19.70
C LEU A 44 1.92 -0.85 -20.85
N ALA A 45 1.02 -0.13 -21.53
CA ALA A 45 0.28 -0.65 -22.68
C ALA A 45 1.22 -1.02 -23.84
N LEU A 46 2.23 -0.20 -24.12
CA LEU A 46 3.29 -0.50 -25.09
C LEU A 46 4.10 -1.72 -24.68
N GLY A 47 4.48 -1.84 -23.40
CA GLY A 47 5.20 -3.01 -22.88
C GLY A 47 4.40 -4.31 -23.02
N ILE A 48 3.12 -4.30 -22.66
CA ILE A 48 2.22 -5.45 -22.83
C ILE A 48 2.01 -5.77 -24.31
N GLY A 49 1.79 -4.75 -25.15
CA GLY A 49 1.63 -4.91 -26.59
C GLY A 49 2.85 -5.51 -27.25
N LEU A 50 4.05 -5.07 -26.85
CA LEU A 50 5.31 -5.64 -27.34
C LEU A 50 5.49 -7.09 -26.89
N LEU A 51 5.12 -7.42 -25.65
CA LEU A 51 5.16 -8.79 -25.14
C LEU A 51 4.24 -9.73 -25.95
N MET A 52 3.02 -9.28 -26.25
CA MET A 52 2.06 -10.02 -27.08
C MET A 52 2.56 -10.16 -28.52
N LEU A 53 3.22 -9.14 -29.07
CA LEU A 53 3.80 -9.19 -30.42
C LEU A 53 4.93 -10.23 -30.51
N VAL A 54 5.74 -10.34 -29.46
CA VAL A 54 6.81 -11.34 -29.35
C VAL A 54 6.23 -12.75 -29.43
N ASP A 55 5.15 -13.05 -28.69
CA ASP A 55 4.47 -14.35 -28.73
C ASP A 55 3.93 -14.69 -30.14
N VAL A 56 3.36 -13.71 -30.85
CA VAL A 56 2.86 -13.90 -32.22
C VAL A 56 4.00 -14.21 -33.20
N VAL A 57 5.11 -13.46 -33.13
CA VAL A 57 6.30 -13.70 -33.98
C VAL A 57 6.85 -15.11 -33.75
N ILE A 58 6.92 -15.52 -32.48
CA ILE A 58 7.34 -16.86 -32.06
C ILE A 58 6.48 -17.95 -32.69
N VAL A 59 5.15 -17.81 -32.62
CA VAL A 59 4.22 -18.82 -33.18
C VAL A 59 4.39 -18.90 -34.70
N VAL A 60 4.55 -17.76 -35.37
CA VAL A 60 4.80 -17.70 -36.82
C VAL A 60 6.13 -18.37 -37.19
N VAL A 61 7.20 -18.17 -36.41
CA VAL A 61 8.50 -18.84 -36.62
C VAL A 61 8.38 -20.35 -36.40
N LEU A 62 7.67 -20.80 -35.36
CA LEU A 62 7.44 -22.23 -35.10
C LEU A 62 6.62 -22.90 -36.22
N MET A 63 5.63 -22.20 -36.79
CA MET A 63 4.81 -22.73 -37.87
C MET A 63 5.52 -22.81 -39.23
N ARG A 64 6.60 -22.04 -39.45
CA ARG A 64 7.33 -22.04 -40.73
C ARG A 64 8.32 -23.19 -40.91
N GLY A 65 8.51 -24.03 -39.89
CA GLY A 65 9.15 -25.34 -40.01
C GLY A 65 10.68 -25.37 -39.88
N SER A 66 11.17 -26.54 -39.46
CA SER A 66 12.54 -27.07 -39.55
C SER A 66 13.59 -26.60 -38.51
N GLY A 67 14.14 -27.57 -37.75
CA GLY A 67 15.44 -27.50 -37.06
C GLY A 67 15.52 -26.78 -35.71
N HIS A 68 14.83 -25.65 -35.53
CA HIS A 68 15.12 -24.74 -34.40
C HIS A 68 14.11 -24.77 -33.24
N VAL A 69 13.12 -25.67 -33.28
CA VAL A 69 12.09 -25.78 -32.24
C VAL A 69 12.71 -25.95 -30.84
N ALA A 70 13.79 -26.72 -30.74
CA ALA A 70 14.52 -26.93 -29.49
C ALA A 70 15.13 -25.64 -28.90
N LEU A 71 15.40 -24.62 -29.72
CA LEU A 71 15.97 -23.33 -29.29
C LEU A 71 14.88 -22.26 -29.13
N VAL A 72 13.85 -22.29 -29.96
CA VAL A 72 12.75 -21.33 -29.88
C VAL A 72 11.95 -21.56 -28.60
N VAL A 73 11.50 -22.78 -28.31
CA VAL A 73 10.68 -23.09 -27.12
C VAL A 73 11.28 -22.55 -25.80
N PRO A 74 12.55 -22.79 -25.44
CA PRO A 74 13.11 -22.23 -24.21
C PRO A 74 13.18 -20.70 -24.26
N LEU A 75 13.45 -20.08 -25.40
CA LEU A 75 13.49 -18.61 -25.51
C LEU A 75 12.12 -18.00 -25.19
N VAL A 76 11.05 -18.62 -25.70
CA VAL A 76 9.65 -18.23 -25.49
C VAL A 76 9.24 -18.35 -24.03
N LEU A 77 9.75 -19.35 -23.32
CA LEU A 77 9.40 -19.55 -21.91
C LEU A 77 10.29 -18.71 -20.98
N VAL A 78 11.59 -18.62 -21.29
CA VAL A 78 12.59 -17.98 -20.44
C VAL A 78 12.49 -16.46 -20.53
N ILE A 79 12.26 -15.87 -21.71
CA ILE A 79 12.19 -14.40 -21.83
C ILE A 79 11.04 -13.82 -20.99
N PRO A 80 9.78 -14.28 -21.11
CA PRO A 80 8.68 -13.76 -20.29
C PRO A 80 8.90 -14.03 -18.81
N LEU A 81 9.43 -15.21 -18.44
CA LEU A 81 9.72 -15.52 -17.04
C LEU A 81 10.81 -14.61 -16.47
N ALA A 82 11.89 -14.37 -17.20
CA ALA A 82 12.96 -13.44 -16.82
C ALA A 82 12.44 -12.01 -16.73
N PHE A 83 11.55 -11.59 -17.64
CA PHE A 83 10.89 -10.30 -17.61
C PHE A 83 10.02 -10.13 -16.36
N VAL A 84 9.15 -11.10 -16.06
CA VAL A 84 8.32 -11.08 -14.84
C VAL A 84 9.19 -11.09 -13.58
N TRP A 85 10.24 -11.91 -13.55
CA TRP A 85 11.19 -11.96 -12.44
C TRP A 85 11.88 -10.61 -12.21
N LEU A 86 12.36 -9.97 -13.28
CA LEU A 86 12.99 -8.66 -13.23
C LEU A 86 12.00 -7.60 -12.76
N LEU A 87 10.79 -7.60 -13.32
CA LEU A 87 9.72 -6.69 -12.95
C LEU A 87 9.37 -6.82 -11.46
N MET A 88 9.15 -8.04 -10.97
CA MET A 88 8.89 -8.29 -9.54
C MET A 88 10.04 -7.79 -8.67
N ARG A 89 11.30 -8.00 -9.06
CA ARG A 89 12.46 -7.47 -8.30
C ARG A 89 12.51 -5.95 -8.30
N LEU A 90 12.26 -5.30 -9.43
CA LEU A 90 12.29 -3.84 -9.54
C LEU A 90 11.16 -3.18 -8.75
N LEU A 91 9.98 -3.80 -8.70
CA LEU A 91 8.84 -3.26 -7.96
C LEU A 91 8.93 -3.57 -6.46
N TRP A 92 9.36 -4.77 -6.09
CA TRP A 92 9.33 -5.23 -4.70
C TRP A 92 10.54 -4.77 -3.87
N ARG A 93 11.75 -4.71 -4.46
CA ARG A 93 12.96 -4.32 -3.71
C ARG A 93 12.92 -2.91 -3.13
N PRO A 94 12.46 -1.87 -3.85
CA PRO A 94 12.34 -0.53 -3.28
C PRO A 94 11.39 -0.52 -2.08
N LEU A 95 10.30 -1.29 -2.15
CA LEU A 95 9.34 -1.39 -1.06
C LEU A 95 9.97 -2.03 0.19
N ILE A 96 10.68 -3.15 0.04
CA ILE A 96 11.39 -3.80 1.17
C ILE A 96 12.45 -2.87 1.77
N ARG A 97 13.23 -2.18 0.92
CA ARG A 97 14.27 -1.24 1.41
C ARG A 97 13.67 -0.11 2.23
N ARG A 98 12.49 0.36 1.82
CA ARG A 98 11.77 1.44 2.51
C ARG A 98 11.10 0.99 3.80
N PHE A 99 10.56 -0.23 3.78
CA PHE A 99 9.82 -0.84 4.89
C PHE A 99 10.44 -2.19 5.23
N PRO A 100 11.59 -2.20 5.91
CA PRO A 100 12.33 -3.43 6.19
C PRO A 100 11.47 -4.40 7.00
N ALA A 101 11.70 -5.70 6.80
CA ALA A 101 10.95 -6.75 7.47
C ALA A 101 11.07 -6.62 9.00
N GLN A 102 9.92 -6.65 9.66
CA GLN A 102 9.80 -6.74 11.12
C GLN A 102 9.24 -8.11 11.50
N PRO A 103 9.57 -8.62 12.70
CA PRO A 103 8.98 -9.86 13.20
C PRO A 103 7.45 -9.72 13.24
N VAL A 104 6.76 -10.74 12.74
CA VAL A 104 5.29 -10.78 12.73
C VAL A 104 4.82 -11.24 14.10
N ALA A 105 3.93 -10.48 14.75
CA ALA A 105 3.39 -10.88 16.04
C ALA A 105 2.55 -12.17 15.92
N PRO A 106 2.51 -13.04 16.95
CA PRO A 106 1.80 -14.31 16.90
C PRO A 106 0.27 -14.15 16.77
N ASN A 107 -0.28 -12.99 17.14
CA ASN A 107 -1.68 -12.63 17.00
C ASN A 107 -2.01 -11.88 15.70
N ALA A 108 -1.09 -11.86 14.73
CA ALA A 108 -1.32 -11.19 13.45
C ALA A 108 -2.48 -11.85 12.69
N THR A 109 -3.41 -11.03 12.19
CA THR A 109 -4.45 -11.53 11.28
C THR A 109 -3.84 -11.70 9.89
N ARG A 110 -3.91 -12.91 9.35
CA ARG A 110 -3.34 -13.28 8.04
C ARG A 110 -4.43 -13.53 7.01
N ARG A 111 -4.31 -12.92 5.82
CA ARG A 111 -5.14 -13.25 4.65
C ARG A 111 -4.30 -13.38 3.39
N SER A 112 -4.56 -14.42 2.61
CA SER A 112 -3.92 -14.70 1.32
C SER A 112 -4.77 -14.17 0.15
N PHE A 113 -4.20 -14.17 -1.06
CA PHE A 113 -4.82 -13.73 -2.31
C PHE A 113 -5.39 -12.32 -2.23
N GLN A 114 -4.65 -11.43 -1.57
CA GLN A 114 -5.06 -10.04 -1.43
C GLN A 114 -4.51 -9.20 -2.56
N SER A 115 -5.26 -8.15 -2.87
CA SER A 115 -4.87 -7.13 -3.82
C SER A 115 -4.42 -5.86 -3.09
N ALA A 116 -3.34 -5.23 -3.57
CA ALA A 116 -2.92 -3.92 -3.11
C ALA A 116 -2.27 -3.13 -4.25
N ARG A 117 -2.40 -1.81 -4.22
CA ARG A 117 -1.71 -0.91 -5.15
C ARG A 117 -0.72 -0.05 -4.39
N LEU A 118 0.53 -0.03 -4.85
CA LEU A 118 1.65 0.58 -4.12
C LEU A 118 2.38 1.57 -5.05
N GLY A 119 1.86 2.79 -5.10
CA GLY A 119 2.38 3.92 -5.87
C GLY A 119 2.33 3.69 -7.37
N LEU A 120 3.41 4.11 -8.04
CA LEU A 120 3.64 3.88 -9.46
C LEU A 120 4.02 2.42 -9.77
N LEU A 121 4.29 1.61 -8.74
CA LEU A 121 4.81 0.25 -8.88
C LEU A 121 3.75 -0.77 -9.33
N GLY A 122 2.61 -0.30 -9.85
CA GLY A 122 1.51 -1.15 -10.30
C GLY A 122 0.64 -1.70 -9.16
N GLY A 123 -0.46 -2.35 -9.56
CA GLY A 123 -1.33 -3.09 -8.66
C GLY A 123 -0.87 -4.54 -8.58
N PHE A 124 -0.69 -5.06 -7.37
CA PHE A 124 -0.60 -6.50 -7.13
C PHE A 124 -2.03 -7.01 -7.02
N ASN A 125 -2.52 -7.70 -8.05
CA ASN A 125 -3.86 -8.26 -8.07
C ASN A 125 -3.82 -9.72 -7.60
N ASN A 126 -4.36 -9.99 -6.41
CA ASN A 126 -4.44 -11.32 -5.80
C ASN A 126 -3.10 -12.05 -5.60
N CYS A 127 -1.98 -11.32 -5.61
CA CYS A 127 -0.64 -11.89 -5.49
C CYS A 127 -0.02 -11.70 -4.09
N LEU A 128 -0.75 -11.13 -3.13
CA LEU A 128 -0.22 -10.81 -1.81
C LEU A 128 -0.81 -11.68 -0.72
N VAL A 129 0.05 -12.07 0.23
CA VAL A 129 -0.34 -12.37 1.60
C VAL A 129 -0.16 -11.10 2.40
N ILE A 130 -1.21 -10.70 3.10
CA ILE A 130 -1.17 -9.57 4.03
C ILE A 130 -1.35 -10.12 5.43
N GLU A 131 -0.40 -9.82 6.29
CA GLU A 131 -0.43 -10.08 7.72
C GLU A 131 -0.51 -8.74 8.43
N SER A 132 -1.40 -8.60 9.42
CA SER A 132 -1.64 -7.34 10.10
C SER A 132 -1.59 -7.58 11.59
N ASP A 133 -0.66 -6.92 12.28
CA ASP A 133 -0.55 -6.90 13.73
C ASP A 133 -0.63 -5.47 14.28
N ALA A 134 -0.50 -5.34 15.61
CA ALA A 134 -0.75 -4.10 16.33
C ALA A 134 0.12 -2.95 15.85
N ASP A 135 1.33 -3.24 15.39
CA ASP A 135 2.35 -2.24 15.10
C ASP A 135 2.62 -2.13 13.60
N HIS A 136 2.41 -3.21 12.83
CA HIS A 136 2.79 -3.29 11.42
C HIS A 136 1.76 -4.01 10.55
N VAL A 137 1.81 -3.69 9.27
CA VAL A 137 1.18 -4.45 8.20
C VAL A 137 2.28 -5.02 7.33
N HIS A 138 2.36 -6.35 7.31
CA HIS A 138 3.37 -7.10 6.58
C HIS A 138 2.79 -7.54 5.25
N LEU A 139 3.49 -7.20 4.18
CA LEU A 139 3.15 -7.57 2.82
C LEU A 139 4.16 -8.60 2.34
N ARG A 140 3.67 -9.71 1.82
CA ARG A 140 4.49 -10.79 1.27
C ARG A 140 3.92 -11.22 -0.08
N LEU A 141 4.79 -11.47 -1.04
CA LEU A 141 4.38 -12.06 -2.30
C LEU A 141 4.03 -13.54 -2.11
N MET A 142 2.91 -13.98 -2.66
CA MET A 142 2.53 -15.39 -2.71
C MET A 142 3.47 -16.17 -3.64
N LEU A 143 3.52 -17.50 -3.48
CA LEU A 143 4.15 -18.36 -4.46
C LEU A 143 3.35 -18.31 -5.78
N PRO A 144 4.02 -18.29 -6.96
CA PRO A 144 5.46 -18.38 -7.17
C PRO A 144 6.23 -17.05 -7.05
N PHE A 145 5.55 -15.91 -6.98
CA PHE A 145 6.16 -14.57 -6.97
C PHE A 145 7.15 -14.34 -5.81
N GLY A 146 6.88 -14.94 -4.64
CA GLY A 146 7.79 -14.90 -3.49
C GLY A 146 9.15 -15.55 -3.74
N TRP A 147 9.25 -16.52 -4.66
CA TRP A 147 10.53 -17.08 -5.08
C TRP A 147 11.33 -16.10 -5.95
N MET A 148 10.65 -15.34 -6.79
CA MET A 148 11.29 -14.37 -7.70
C MET A 148 11.81 -13.13 -6.96
N ALA A 149 11.05 -12.65 -5.98
CA ALA A 149 11.39 -11.50 -5.16
C ALA A 149 11.16 -11.80 -3.67
N PRO A 150 12.08 -12.53 -3.02
CA PRO A 150 11.94 -12.89 -1.61
C PRO A 150 12.01 -11.65 -0.73
N GLY A 151 11.25 -11.69 0.35
CA GLY A 151 11.25 -10.67 1.40
C GLY A 151 9.85 -10.24 1.80
N THR A 152 9.79 -9.60 2.97
CA THR A 152 8.59 -9.07 3.58
C THR A 152 8.75 -7.56 3.70
N ALA A 153 7.75 -6.79 3.30
CA ALA A 153 7.71 -5.36 3.56
C ALA A 153 6.79 -5.10 4.77
N SER A 154 7.30 -4.45 5.81
CA SER A 154 6.54 -4.18 7.05
C SER A 154 6.26 -2.70 7.21
N ILE A 155 5.03 -2.30 6.89
CA ILE A 155 4.58 -0.91 6.93
C ILE A 155 4.07 -0.58 8.35
N PRO A 156 4.63 0.44 9.04
CA PRO A 156 4.14 0.81 10.36
C PRO A 156 2.67 1.26 10.33
N ARG A 157 1.90 0.78 11.29
CA ARG A 157 0.46 1.05 11.44
C ARG A 157 0.13 2.53 11.53
N ALA A 158 0.93 3.27 12.30
CA ALA A 158 0.76 4.72 12.46
C ALA A 158 0.74 5.48 11.12
N LYS A 159 1.40 4.95 10.08
CA LYS A 159 1.37 5.55 8.74
C LYS A 159 0.10 5.23 7.96
N LEU A 160 -0.61 4.16 8.33
CA LEU A 160 -1.88 3.74 7.72
C LEU A 160 -3.08 4.47 8.31
N ASP A 161 -2.99 4.93 9.56
CA ASP A 161 -4.09 5.64 10.23
C ASP A 161 -4.39 7.00 9.57
N ALA A 162 -3.42 7.56 8.86
CA ALA A 162 -3.59 8.76 8.04
C ALA A 162 -4.33 8.51 6.71
N LEU A 163 -4.63 7.26 6.36
CA LEU A 163 -5.29 6.92 5.09
C LEU A 163 -6.81 7.07 5.19
N ALA A 164 -7.41 7.64 4.14
CA ALA A 164 -8.85 7.77 4.05
C ALA A 164 -9.49 6.42 3.67
N ARG A 165 -10.70 6.17 4.18
CA ARG A 165 -11.54 5.07 3.71
C ARG A 165 -12.28 5.48 2.45
N HIS A 166 -12.28 4.63 1.44
CA HIS A 166 -12.98 4.85 0.18
C HIS A 166 -13.88 3.64 -0.13
N ARG A 167 -15.09 3.90 -0.68
CA ARG A 167 -16.15 2.89 -0.87
C ARG A 167 -16.47 2.52 -2.31
N PHE A 168 -15.80 3.10 -3.29
CA PHE A 168 -16.21 3.03 -4.70
C PHE A 168 -16.09 1.64 -5.35
N PHE A 169 -15.32 0.70 -4.77
CA PHE A 169 -15.23 -0.70 -5.23
C PHE A 169 -15.05 -1.67 -4.05
N GLY A 170 -15.90 -1.51 -3.03
CA GLY A 170 -15.72 -2.15 -1.73
C GLY A 170 -14.94 -1.26 -0.76
N ASP A 171 -14.87 -1.69 0.51
CA ASP A 171 -14.19 -0.91 1.54
C ASP A 171 -12.66 -1.04 1.39
N HIS A 172 -12.00 0.07 1.06
CA HIS A 172 -10.55 0.16 0.88
C HIS A 172 -9.95 1.34 1.66
N LEU A 173 -8.68 1.22 2.06
CA LEU A 173 -7.87 2.31 2.56
C LEU A 173 -7.09 2.90 1.40
N VAL A 174 -7.19 4.22 1.22
CA VAL A 174 -6.55 4.96 0.14
C VAL A 174 -5.86 6.18 0.72
N GLY A 175 -4.61 6.38 0.31
CA GLY A 175 -3.89 7.61 0.65
C GLY A 175 -2.44 7.51 0.23
N GLN A 176 -1.56 8.16 0.97
CA GLN A 176 -0.14 8.25 0.63
C GLN A 176 0.72 7.95 1.85
N ILE A 177 1.71 7.07 1.67
CA ILE A 177 2.69 6.71 2.71
C ILE A 177 4.07 7.08 2.18
N ASP A 178 4.69 8.07 2.80
CA ASP A 178 6.00 8.60 2.40
C ASP A 178 6.06 8.91 0.88
N GLY A 179 5.01 9.48 0.30
CA GLY A 179 4.96 9.76 -1.14
C GLY A 179 4.47 8.60 -2.02
N LEU A 180 4.34 7.38 -1.49
CA LEU A 180 3.79 6.22 -2.20
C LEU A 180 2.26 6.21 -2.09
N ARG A 181 1.53 6.24 -3.21
CA ARG A 181 0.06 6.13 -3.18
C ARG A 181 -0.36 4.70 -2.83
N VAL A 182 -0.96 4.49 -1.67
CA VAL A 182 -1.28 3.14 -1.18
C VAL A 182 -2.77 2.88 -1.30
N PHE A 183 -3.10 1.67 -1.73
CA PHE A 183 -4.44 1.11 -1.76
C PHE A 183 -4.42 -0.26 -1.09
N LEU A 184 -5.12 -0.39 0.03
CA LEU A 184 -5.18 -1.61 0.83
C LEU A 184 -6.62 -2.01 1.12
N PRO A 185 -6.91 -3.30 1.35
CA PRO A 185 -8.22 -3.73 1.82
C PRO A 185 -8.56 -3.08 3.18
N ALA A 186 -9.79 -2.62 3.39
CA ALA A 186 -10.14 -1.94 4.65
C ALA A 186 -10.08 -2.83 5.89
N TRP A 187 -10.15 -4.16 5.73
CA TRP A 187 -9.96 -5.08 6.84
C TRP A 187 -8.57 -4.90 7.48
N VAL A 188 -7.57 -4.46 6.71
CA VAL A 188 -6.22 -4.17 7.20
C VAL A 188 -6.29 -3.14 8.32
N GLY A 189 -7.04 -2.05 8.14
CA GLY A 189 -7.21 -1.00 9.17
C GLY A 189 -7.98 -1.46 10.42
N ARG A 190 -8.69 -2.60 10.35
CA ARG A 190 -9.42 -3.18 11.48
C ARG A 190 -8.69 -4.34 12.16
N ALA A 191 -7.82 -5.04 11.42
CA ALA A 191 -7.24 -6.31 11.82
C ALA A 191 -6.25 -6.26 12.99
N ALA A 192 -5.88 -5.08 13.46
CA ALA A 192 -5.06 -4.98 14.65
C ALA A 192 -5.34 -3.70 15.42
N GLY A 193 -5.73 -3.88 16.68
CA GLY A 193 -6.16 -2.80 17.56
C GLY A 193 -7.67 -2.57 17.65
N ALA A 194 -8.52 -3.39 17.01
CA ALA A 194 -9.97 -3.34 17.26
C ALA A 194 -10.40 -3.82 18.66
N GLU A 195 -9.45 -4.28 19.48
CA GLU A 195 -9.59 -4.39 20.94
C GLU A 195 -8.54 -3.57 21.70
N ARG A 196 -8.00 -2.48 21.13
CA ARG A 196 -7.65 -1.35 22.00
C ARG A 196 -8.97 -0.73 22.42
N SER A 197 -9.57 -1.38 23.43
CA SER A 197 -10.59 -0.89 24.35
C SER A 197 -10.99 0.55 24.08
N LEU A 198 -12.14 0.74 23.44
CA LEU A 198 -12.80 2.05 23.33
C LEU A 198 -13.13 2.66 24.71
N ASP A 199 -12.90 1.92 25.81
CA ASP A 199 -13.10 2.39 27.18
C ASP A 199 -11.83 2.85 27.89
N GLY A 200 -10.64 2.79 27.28
CA GLY A 200 -9.38 3.12 27.97
C GLY A 200 -9.04 2.18 29.14
N THR A 201 -9.89 1.21 29.44
CA THR A 201 -9.62 0.17 30.43
C THR A 201 -8.63 -0.80 29.82
N THR A 202 -7.39 -0.75 30.31
CA THR A 202 -6.42 -1.83 30.14
C THR A 202 -7.03 -3.07 30.79
N VAL A 203 -7.66 -3.95 30.01
CA VAL A 203 -8.08 -5.25 30.51
C VAL A 203 -6.79 -6.02 30.79
N ALA A 204 -6.40 -6.06 32.06
CA ALA A 204 -5.34 -6.94 32.52
C ALA A 204 -5.62 -8.36 32.00
N PRO A 205 -4.62 -9.09 31.50
CA PRO A 205 -4.83 -10.44 31.00
C PRO A 205 -5.53 -11.24 32.08
N GLY A 206 -6.77 -11.64 31.78
CA GLY A 206 -7.67 -12.28 32.73
C GLY A 206 -6.94 -13.40 33.43
N ARG A 207 -6.73 -13.23 34.73
CA ARG A 207 -6.32 -14.29 35.65
C ARG A 207 -7.29 -15.44 35.39
N GLY A 208 -6.73 -16.59 34.99
CA GLY A 208 -7.48 -17.75 34.58
C GLY A 208 -8.63 -18.02 35.54
N ARG A 209 -9.83 -18.11 34.97
CA ARG A 209 -11.02 -18.64 35.62
C ARG A 209 -10.81 -20.15 35.79
N GLY A 210 -9.88 -20.50 36.67
CA GLY A 210 -9.86 -21.79 37.32
C GLY A 210 -11.07 -21.86 38.25
N GLU A 211 -11.59 -23.08 38.36
CA GLU A 211 -12.53 -23.50 39.40
C GLU A 211 -13.92 -22.85 39.34
N ASP A 212 -14.83 -23.53 38.64
CA ASP A 212 -16.09 -23.95 39.26
C ASP A 212 -16.81 -24.95 38.35
N LEU A 213 -16.30 -26.19 38.37
CA LEU A 213 -17.03 -27.38 37.96
C LEU A 213 -16.93 -28.40 39.09
N ARG A 214 -17.63 -28.09 40.20
CA ARG A 214 -18.11 -29.09 41.16
C ARG A 214 -19.53 -28.71 41.57
N ARG A 215 -20.50 -29.35 40.93
CA ARG A 215 -21.72 -29.91 41.54
C ARG A 215 -22.49 -30.69 40.49
#